data_AF-A0A920FN99-F1
#
_entry.id   AF-A0A920FN99-F1
#
_cell.length_a   1.000
_cell.length_b   1.000
_cell.length_c   1.000
_cell.angle_alpha   90.00
_cell.angle_beta   90.00
_cell.angle_gamma   90.00
#
_symmetry.space_group_name_H-M   'P 1'
#
loop_
_entity.id
_entity.type
_entity.pdbx_description
1 polymer ?
#
loop_
_entity_poly.entity_id
_entity_poly.type
_entity_poly.pdbx_seq_one_letter_code
_entity_poly.pdbx_strand_id
1 'polypeptide(L)'
;MSHKKNKQIIKRKSFKPLEWVCKSIFLNFKIYDDFTIVESKLFFDKSEISKKGNLLLNGNKLNTLKFKIIYIFKNKKNKVKKLNPNSDYLVIKVPTNCV
;
A
#
# COMPACT_ATOMS: atom_id res chain seq x y z
N MET A 1 -22.91 2.03 20.18
CA MET A 1 -23.48 1.26 19.04
C MET A 1 -22.37 0.95 18.06
N SER A 2 -21.98 -0.31 17.87
CA SER A 2 -20.91 -0.65 16.91
C SER A 2 -21.47 -0.63 15.49
N HIS A 3 -20.95 0.23 14.62
CA HIS A 3 -21.23 0.13 13.19
C HIS A 3 -20.69 -1.21 12.68
N LYS A 4 -21.60 -2.18 12.43
CA LYS A 4 -21.29 -3.36 11.63
C LYS A 4 -20.83 -2.86 10.26
N LYS A 5 -19.52 -2.88 9.98
CA LYS A 5 -19.00 -2.71 8.62
C LYS A 5 -19.68 -3.79 7.76
N ASN A 6 -20.65 -3.41 6.92
CA ASN A 6 -21.23 -4.33 5.96
C ASN A 6 -20.10 -4.92 5.12
N LYS A 7 -19.97 -6.25 5.10
CA LYS A 7 -18.97 -6.92 4.28
C LYS A 7 -19.19 -6.51 2.83
N GLN A 8 -18.17 -5.90 2.22
CA GLN A 8 -18.22 -5.54 0.81
C GLN A 8 -18.22 -6.82 -0.04
N ILE A 9 -19.25 -7.00 -0.86
CA ILE A 9 -19.36 -8.15 -1.78
C ILE A 9 -18.64 -7.78 -3.09
N ILE A 10 -17.50 -8.42 -3.35
CA ILE A 10 -16.76 -8.29 -4.62
C ILE A 10 -17.29 -9.35 -5.59
N LYS A 11 -17.72 -8.94 -6.80
CA LYS A 11 -18.29 -9.84 -7.81
C LYS A 11 -17.22 -10.22 -8.84
N ARG A 12 -17.24 -11.45 -9.36
CA ARG A 12 -16.31 -11.88 -10.44
C ARG A 12 -16.26 -10.91 -11.62
N LYS A 13 -17.43 -10.37 -12.02
CA LYS A 13 -17.56 -9.41 -13.13
C LYS A 13 -16.86 -8.06 -12.91
N SER A 14 -16.52 -7.72 -11.67
CA SER A 14 -15.78 -6.48 -11.35
C SER A 14 -14.27 -6.66 -11.34
N PHE A 15 -13.77 -7.84 -11.72
CA PHE A 15 -12.33 -8.07 -11.87
C PHE A 15 -11.73 -7.07 -12.87
N LYS A 16 -10.61 -6.49 -12.49
CA LYS A 16 -9.76 -5.65 -13.33
C LYS A 16 -8.30 -6.06 -13.08
N PRO A 17 -7.44 -6.06 -14.11
CA PRO A 17 -6.01 -6.24 -13.92
C PRO A 17 -5.42 -5.21 -12.96
N LEU A 18 -4.35 -5.57 -12.26
CA LEU A 18 -3.63 -4.65 -11.39
C LEU A 18 -2.91 -3.57 -12.22
N GLU A 19 -3.00 -2.32 -11.78
CA GLU A 19 -2.28 -1.20 -12.39
C GLU A 19 -0.78 -1.22 -12.07
N TRP A 20 -0.44 -1.77 -10.89
CA TRP A 20 0.92 -1.91 -10.39
C TRP A 20 1.16 -3.36 -9.99
N VAL A 21 2.23 -3.95 -10.51
CA VAL A 21 2.60 -5.34 -10.25
C VAL A 21 3.81 -5.35 -9.32
N CYS A 22 3.67 -5.96 -8.15
CA CYS A 22 4.79 -6.14 -7.24
C CYS A 22 5.72 -7.23 -7.79
N LYS A 23 6.98 -6.89 -8.05
CA LYS A 23 7.98 -7.79 -8.63
C LYS A 23 8.82 -8.48 -7.58
N SER A 24 9.18 -7.74 -6.52
CA SER A 24 9.98 -8.27 -5.44
C SER A 24 9.65 -7.58 -4.13
N ILE A 25 9.84 -8.34 -3.07
CA ILE A 25 9.51 -7.96 -1.70
C ILE A 25 10.66 -8.42 -0.82
N PHE A 26 11.19 -7.49 -0.02
CA PHE A 26 12.12 -7.80 1.05
C PHE A 26 11.44 -7.48 2.37
N LEU A 27 11.42 -8.46 3.26
CA LEU A 27 10.85 -8.33 4.59
C LEU A 27 11.93 -8.60 5.63
N ASN A 28 11.92 -7.76 6.66
CA ASN A 28 12.72 -7.96 7.85
C ASN A 28 11.78 -7.90 9.06
N PHE A 29 11.79 -8.97 9.85
CA PHE A 29 10.94 -9.13 11.02
C PHE A 29 11.82 -9.13 12.26
N LYS A 30 11.54 -8.21 13.19
CA LYS A 30 12.13 -8.19 14.52
C LYS A 30 11.02 -8.52 15.50
N ILE A 31 11.06 -9.73 16.05
CA ILE A 31 10.03 -10.28 16.91
C ILE A 31 10.48 -10.09 18.36
N TYR A 32 9.61 -9.51 19.17
CA TYR A 32 9.75 -9.33 20.62
C TYR A 32 8.53 -9.96 21.30
N ASP A 33 8.63 -10.20 22.60
CA ASP A 33 7.58 -10.89 23.36
C ASP A 33 6.18 -10.25 23.18
N ASP A 34 6.12 -8.91 23.17
CA ASP A 34 4.86 -8.16 23.13
C ASP A 34 4.51 -7.55 21.77
N PHE A 35 5.48 -7.51 20.83
CA PHE A 35 5.26 -6.87 19.52
C PHE A 35 6.23 -7.35 18.45
N THR A 36 5.89 -7.09 17.19
CA THR A 36 6.78 -7.34 16.05
C THR A 36 6.96 -6.05 15.26
N ILE A 37 8.21 -5.73 14.93
CA ILE A 37 8.54 -4.69 13.95
C ILE A 37 8.69 -5.34 12.59
N VAL A 38 7.90 -4.88 11.63
CA VAL A 38 7.97 -5.31 10.22
C VAL A 38 8.54 -4.17 9.39
N GLU A 39 9.73 -4.39 8.83
CA GLU A 39 10.33 -3.51 7.82
C GLU A 39 10.11 -4.16 6.45
N SER A 40 9.59 -3.40 5.49
CA SER A 40 9.34 -3.90 4.13
C SER A 40 9.93 -2.96 3.07
N LYS A 41 10.48 -3.56 2.02
CA LYS A 41 10.84 -2.88 0.75
C LYS A 41 10.12 -3.60 -0.38
N LEU A 42 9.27 -2.87 -1.08
CA LEU A 42 8.42 -3.37 -2.15
C LEU A 42 8.83 -2.71 -3.47
N PHE A 43 9.04 -3.52 -4.50
CA PHE A 43 9.37 -3.05 -5.85
C PHE A 43 8.18 -3.29 -6.76
N PHE A 44 7.76 -2.25 -7.47
CA PHE A 44 6.58 -2.29 -8.33
C PHE A 44 6.94 -1.83 -9.73
N ASP A 45 6.45 -2.59 -10.71
CA ASP A 45 6.40 -2.17 -12.09
C ASP A 45 4.99 -1.72 -12.44
N LYS A 46 4.91 -0.72 -13.31
CA LYS A 46 3.62 -0.30 -13.86
C LYS A 46 3.16 -1.30 -14.92
N SER A 47 1.91 -1.73 -14.84
CA SER A 47 1.29 -2.57 -15.86
C SER A 47 1.10 -1.78 -17.17
N GLU A 48 1.30 -2.44 -18.31
CA GLU A 48 1.10 -1.86 -19.65
C GLU A 48 -0.32 -1.36 -19.88
N ILE A 49 -1.30 -1.97 -19.20
CA ILE A 49 -2.72 -1.63 -19.31
C ILE A 49 -3.04 -0.34 -18.52
N SER A 50 -2.15 0.10 -17.63
CA SER A 50 -2.40 1.23 -16.73
C SER A 50 -2.15 2.57 -17.42
N LYS A 51 -3.22 3.33 -17.71
CA LYS A 51 -3.10 4.65 -18.34
C LYS A 51 -2.64 5.74 -17.34
N LYS A 52 -3.17 5.76 -16.12
CA LYS A 52 -2.75 6.60 -14.98
C LYS A 52 -3.21 5.89 -13.72
N GLY A 53 -2.36 5.78 -12.70
CA GLY A 53 -2.69 4.98 -11.53
C GLY A 53 -1.98 5.42 -10.27
N ASN A 54 -2.75 5.64 -9.20
CA ASN A 54 -2.18 5.69 -7.86
C ASN A 54 -1.83 4.28 -7.43
N LEU A 55 -0.74 4.12 -6.69
CA LEU A 55 -0.45 2.84 -6.04
C LEU A 55 -1.32 2.74 -4.78
N LEU A 56 -2.19 1.74 -4.73
CA LEU A 56 -3.04 1.44 -3.58
C LEU A 56 -2.43 0.29 -2.79
N LEU A 57 -2.05 0.55 -1.54
CA LEU A 57 -1.53 -0.46 -0.62
C LEU A 57 -2.57 -0.73 0.46
N ASN A 58 -3.12 -1.93 0.50
CA ASN A 58 -4.08 -2.30 1.53
C ASN A 58 -3.41 -2.44 2.90
N GLY A 59 -4.10 -2.00 3.94
CA GLY A 59 -3.63 -2.11 5.33
C GLY A 59 -4.83 -2.23 6.25
N ASN A 60 -4.92 -3.34 6.99
CA ASN A 60 -6.01 -3.57 7.93
C ASN A 60 -5.45 -3.70 9.35
N LYS A 61 -5.95 -2.88 10.28
CA LYS A 61 -5.55 -2.89 11.70
C LYS A 61 -4.02 -2.86 11.91
N LEU A 62 -3.30 -2.12 11.07
CA LEU A 62 -1.86 -1.89 11.26
C LEU A 62 -1.68 -0.94 12.45
N ASN A 63 -1.54 -1.50 13.65
CA ASN A 63 -1.25 -0.72 14.85
C ASN A 63 0.26 -0.51 14.93
N THR A 64 0.72 0.71 14.65
CA THR A 64 2.13 0.99 14.40
C THR A 64 2.64 2.02 15.39
N LEU A 65 3.60 1.63 16.25
CA LEU A 65 4.28 2.55 17.17
C LEU A 65 4.94 3.72 16.42
N LYS A 66 5.53 3.45 15.26
CA LYS A 66 6.07 4.45 14.31
C LYS A 66 5.85 3.96 12.88
N PHE A 67 4.99 4.64 12.14
CA PHE A 67 4.77 4.35 10.73
C PHE A 67 5.54 5.32 9.84
N LYS A 68 6.37 4.78 8.93
CA LYS A 68 7.13 5.59 7.99
C LYS A 68 7.11 4.93 6.62
N ILE A 69 6.48 5.59 5.66
CA ILE A 69 6.59 5.21 4.25
C ILE A 69 7.49 6.18 3.53
N ILE A 70 8.43 5.58 2.82
CA ILE A 70 9.30 6.25 1.87
C ILE A 70 9.06 5.56 0.55
N TYR A 71 8.80 6.34 -0.49
CA TYR A 71 8.73 5.83 -1.85
C TYR A 71 9.69 6.62 -2.74
N ILE A 72 10.24 5.94 -3.73
CA ILE A 72 11.22 6.49 -4.66
C ILE A 72 10.65 6.33 -6.06
N PHE A 73 10.46 7.44 -6.77
CA PHE A 73 10.09 7.43 -8.19
C PHE A 73 11.12 8.24 -8.98
N LYS A 74 11.67 7.68 -10.06
CA LYS A 74 12.71 8.33 -10.88
C LYS A 74 13.81 8.99 -10.02
N ASN A 75 14.32 8.24 -9.03
CA ASN A 75 15.33 8.69 -8.06
C ASN A 75 14.92 9.84 -7.12
N LYS A 76 13.65 10.28 -7.12
CA LYS A 76 13.12 11.27 -6.18
C LYS A 76 12.50 10.57 -4.96
N LYS A 77 13.07 10.84 -3.80
CA LYS A 77 12.61 10.30 -2.51
C LYS A 77 11.47 11.16 -1.96
N ASN A 78 10.31 10.54 -1.77
CA ASN A 78 9.14 11.17 -1.20
C ASN A 78 8.76 10.48 0.11
N LYS A 79 8.24 11.25 1.07
CA LYS A 79 7.83 10.75 2.38
C LYS A 79 6.34 10.97 2.57
N VAL A 80 5.61 9.93 2.96
CA VAL A 80 4.22 10.07 3.42
C VAL A 80 4.25 10.44 4.90
N LYS A 81 3.64 11.58 5.26
CA LYS A 81 3.71 12.12 6.63
C LYS A 81 2.61 11.57 7.56
N LYS A 82 1.47 11.12 7.03
CA LYS A 82 0.34 10.61 7.82
C LYS A 82 -0.41 9.53 7.04
N LEU A 83 -0.80 8.46 7.72
CA LEU A 83 -1.84 7.55 7.27
C LEU A 83 -3.16 7.92 7.94
N ASN A 84 -4.26 7.72 7.24
CA ASN A 84 -5.55 7.70 7.90
C ASN A 84 -5.74 6.29 8.49
N PRO A 85 -5.70 6.10 9.82
CA PRO A 85 -5.80 4.77 10.44
C PRO A 85 -7.15 4.08 10.18
N ASN A 86 -8.15 4.82 9.69
CA ASN A 86 -9.48 4.31 9.37
C ASN A 86 -9.70 3.99 7.89
N SER A 87 -8.71 4.21 7.01
CA SER A 87 -8.82 3.80 5.60
C SER A 87 -8.27 2.39 5.40
N ASP A 88 -9.02 1.56 4.67
CA ASP A 88 -8.64 0.17 4.37
C ASP A 88 -7.41 0.10 3.42
N TYR A 89 -7.01 1.24 2.85
CA TYR A 89 -5.90 1.39 1.92
C TYR A 89 -5.14 2.71 2.14
N LEU A 90 -3.85 2.69 1.81
CA LEU A 90 -2.99 3.83 1.60
C LEU A 90 -2.95 4.15 0.09
N VAL A 91 -3.10 5.43 -0.24
CA VAL A 91 -2.96 5.94 -1.61
C VAL A 91 -1.60 6.62 -1.77
N ILE A 92 -0.75 6.11 -2.66
CA ILE A 92 0.48 6.76 -3.10
C ILE A 92 0.23 7.39 -4.47
N LYS A 93 0.27 8.72 -4.52
CA LYS A 93 0.12 9.49 -5.77
C LYS A 93 1.38 9.34 -6.61
N VAL A 94 1.28 8.66 -7.74
CA VAL A 94 2.39 8.51 -8.68
C VAL A 94 2.37 9.67 -9.67
N PRO A 95 3.48 10.42 -9.85
CA PRO A 95 3.53 11.51 -10.81
C PRO A 95 3.25 11.04 -12.24
N THR A 96 2.46 11.81 -13.00
CA THR A 96 2.05 11.46 -14.36
C THR A 96 3.20 11.48 -15.37
N ASN A 97 4.25 12.24 -15.10
CA ASN A 97 5.48 12.27 -15.89
C ASN A 97 6.41 11.07 -15.60
N CYS A 98 5.99 10.13 -14.75
CA CYS A 98 6.72 8.90 -14.45
C CYS A 98 6.26 7.70 -15.28
N VAL A 99 5.39 7.92 -16.27
CA VAL A 99 4.97 6.96 -17.31
C VAL A 99 5.84 7.15 -18.55
#